data_AF-A0A7W5GD41-F1
#
_entry.id   AF-A0A7W5GD41-F1
#
_cell.length_a   1.000
_cell.length_b   1.000
_cell.length_c   1.000
_cell.angle_alpha   90.00
_cell.angle_beta   90.00
_cell.angle_gamma   90.00
#
_symmetry.space_group_name_H-M   'P 1'
#
loop_
_entity.id
_entity.type
_entity.pdbx_description
1 polymer ?
#
loop_
_entity_poly.entity_id
_entity_poly.type
_entity_poly.pdbx_seq_one_letter_code
_entity_poly.pdbx_strand_id
1 'polypeptide(L)'
;MEQITIMDMDSWQDNRVGMKFVEILNSLEPSIPVNHHTTKDYLEKYQLIAKADLILTSRLHVAVCAHYLNIKCLTYNYSPKIQYFVDECGNSDIVLLEKNLKVR
;
A
#
# COMPACT_ATOMS: atom_id res chain seq x y z
N MET A 1 -3.87 9.26 15.37
CA MET A 1 -3.33 7.97 15.83
C MET A 1 -2.93 7.28 14.55
N GLU A 2 -1.63 7.06 14.35
CA GLU A 2 -1.11 6.57 13.08
C GLU A 2 -1.58 5.13 12.83
N GLN A 3 -2.05 4.81 11.64
CA GLN A 3 -2.42 3.46 11.23
C GLN A 3 -1.90 3.09 9.84
N ILE A 4 -1.50 1.83 9.71
CA ILE A 4 -1.03 1.23 8.45
C ILE A 4 -2.15 0.41 7.86
N THR A 5 -2.47 0.65 6.59
CA THR A 5 -3.50 -0.08 5.85
C THR A 5 -2.84 -0.86 4.70
N ILE A 6 -2.94 -2.19 4.74
CA ILE A 6 -2.49 -3.08 3.67
C ILE A 6 -3.70 -3.40 2.79
N MET A 7 -3.65 -3.02 1.52
CA MET A 7 -4.75 -3.17 0.57
C MET A 7 -4.37 -4.15 -0.55
N ASP A 8 -4.92 -5.37 -0.48
CA ASP A 8 -4.76 -6.42 -1.47
C ASP A 8 -6.07 -6.68 -2.21
N MET A 9 -6.00 -7.13 -3.48
CA MET A 9 -7.20 -7.18 -4.31
C MET A 9 -7.59 -8.55 -4.86
N ASP A 10 -6.69 -9.34 -5.45
CA ASP A 10 -7.20 -10.43 -6.31
C ASP A 10 -6.25 -11.59 -6.54
N SER A 11 -5.23 -11.79 -5.71
CA SER A 11 -4.39 -13.00 -5.83
C SER A 11 -4.09 -13.62 -4.47
N TRP A 12 -4.00 -14.96 -4.44
CA TRP A 12 -3.52 -15.69 -3.28
C TRP A 12 -2.13 -15.23 -2.86
N GLN A 13 -1.31 -14.83 -3.85
CA GLN A 13 0.01 -14.25 -3.62
C GLN A 13 -0.05 -12.92 -2.88
N ASP A 14 -0.98 -12.02 -3.24
CA ASP A 14 -1.14 -10.73 -2.56
C ASP A 14 -1.51 -10.95 -1.10
N ASN A 15 -2.54 -11.76 -0.83
CA ASN A 15 -2.96 -12.07 0.54
C ASN A 15 -1.80 -12.65 1.38
N ARG A 16 -1.03 -13.60 0.81
CA ARG A 16 0.13 -14.17 1.49
C ARG A 16 1.19 -13.10 1.82
N VAL A 17 1.43 -12.15 0.91
CA VAL A 17 2.39 -11.06 1.12
C VAL A 17 1.85 -10.06 2.14
N GLY A 18 0.59 -9.67 2.04
CA GLY A 18 -0.07 -8.78 3.00
C GLY A 18 -0.04 -9.33 4.41
N MET A 19 -0.38 -10.60 4.61
CA MET A 19 -0.30 -11.24 5.92
C MET A 19 1.13 -11.26 6.49
N LYS A 20 2.14 -11.49 5.64
CA LYS A 20 3.55 -11.38 6.09
C LYS A 20 3.92 -9.96 6.51
N PHE A 21 3.42 -8.94 5.81
CA PHE A 21 3.62 -7.56 6.22
C PHE A 21 2.94 -7.28 7.57
N VAL A 22 1.72 -7.78 7.80
CA VAL A 22 1.05 -7.69 9.10
C VAL A 22 1.92 -8.29 10.19
N GLU A 23 2.41 -9.52 10.01
CA GLU A 23 3.26 -10.22 10.99
C GLU A 23 4.54 -9.43 11.30
N ILE A 24 5.25 -8.96 10.27
CA ILE A 24 6.51 -8.24 10.42
C ILE A 24 6.27 -6.88 11.10
N LEU A 25 5.29 -6.11 10.64
CA LEU A 25 5.04 -4.76 11.16
C LEU A 25 4.52 -4.80 12.60
N ASN A 26 3.62 -5.73 12.93
CA ASN A 26 3.19 -5.93 14.31
C ASN A 26 4.33 -6.37 15.24
N SER A 27 5.31 -7.11 14.72
CA SER A 27 6.50 -7.49 15.49
C SER A 27 7.48 -6.34 15.69
N LEU A 28 7.59 -5.42 14.74
CA LEU A 28 8.52 -4.28 14.80
C LEU A 28 7.94 -3.13 15.61
N GLU A 29 6.68 -2.78 15.37
CA GLU A 29 5.99 -1.62 15.97
C GLU A 29 4.57 -2.00 16.42
N PRO A 30 4.42 -2.75 17.52
CA PRO A 30 3.12 -3.26 17.98
C PRO A 30 2.13 -2.16 18.42
N SER A 31 2.60 -0.93 18.64
CA SER A 31 1.76 0.21 19.01
C SER A 31 1.01 0.83 17.83
N ILE A 32 1.42 0.54 16.60
CA ILE A 32 0.78 1.07 15.39
C ILE A 32 -0.20 0.01 14.86
N PRO A 33 -1.50 0.30 14.77
CA PRO A 33 -2.46 -0.63 14.17
C PRO A 33 -2.13 -0.93 12.71
N VAL A 34 -2.02 -2.21 12.38
CA VAL A 34 -1.84 -2.70 11.01
C VAL A 34 -3.08 -3.44 10.56
N ASN A 35 -3.82 -2.86 9.62
CA ASN A 35 -5.07 -3.40 9.13
C ASN A 35 -4.90 -3.97 7.72
N HIS A 36 -5.27 -5.23 7.52
CA HIS A 36 -5.24 -5.87 6.20
C HIS A 36 -6.65 -6.02 5.65
N HIS A 37 -6.87 -5.49 4.45
CA HIS A 37 -8.17 -5.50 3.79
C HIS A 37 -8.10 -6.11 2.40
N THR A 38 -9.14 -6.89 2.08
CA THR A 38 -9.30 -7.59 0.79
C THR A 38 -10.64 -7.28 0.12
N THR A 39 -11.34 -6.24 0.59
CA THR A 39 -12.68 -5.87 0.07
C THR A 39 -12.63 -5.53 -1.40
N LYS A 40 -13.52 -6.12 -2.21
CA LYS A 40 -13.64 -5.84 -3.65
C LYS A 40 -14.46 -4.60 -3.97
N ASP A 41 -15.23 -4.10 -3.01
CA ASP A 41 -16.10 -2.95 -3.20
C ASP A 41 -15.31 -1.64 -3.31
N TYR A 42 -15.63 -0.82 -4.33
CA TYR A 42 -14.88 0.40 -4.60
C TYR A 42 -15.14 1.51 -3.58
N LEU A 43 -16.36 1.61 -3.05
CA LEU A 43 -16.70 2.63 -2.07
C LEU A 43 -16.03 2.31 -0.73
N GLU A 44 -16.10 1.06 -0.29
CA GLU A 44 -15.40 0.60 0.91
C GLU A 44 -13.88 0.81 0.78
N LYS A 45 -13.30 0.46 -0.38
CA LYS A 45 -11.89 0.74 -0.69
C LYS A 45 -11.53 2.21 -0.48
N TYR A 46 -12.30 3.11 -1.10
CA TYR A 46 -12.06 4.54 -0.97
C TYR A 46 -12.13 5.01 0.48
N GLN A 47 -13.12 4.55 1.23
CA GLN A 47 -13.28 4.89 2.65
C GLN A 47 -12.12 4.39 3.52
N LEU A 48 -11.57 3.22 3.22
CA LEU A 48 -10.41 2.66 3.92
C LEU A 48 -9.14 3.46 3.59
N ILE A 49 -8.91 3.72 2.30
CA ILE A 49 -7.80 4.55 1.81
C ILE A 49 -7.86 5.92 2.50
N ALA A 50 -8.99 6.62 2.42
CA ALA A 50 -9.16 7.98 2.94
C ALA A 50 -8.95 8.12 4.47
N LYS A 51 -8.94 7.01 5.22
CA LYS A 51 -8.69 7.01 6.66
C LYS A 51 -7.25 6.62 7.02
N ALA A 52 -6.49 6.07 6.08
CA ALA A 52 -5.15 5.55 6.33
C ALA A 52 -4.12 6.68 6.45
N ASP A 53 -3.17 6.53 7.37
CA ASP A 53 -1.99 7.41 7.41
C ASP A 53 -0.88 6.91 6.47
N LEU A 54 -0.82 5.58 6.30
CA LEU A 54 0.09 4.90 5.38
C LEU A 54 -0.62 3.72 4.70
N ILE A 55 -0.41 3.59 3.39
CA ILE A 55 -0.94 2.47 2.60
C ILE A 55 0.21 1.60 2.09
N LEU A 56 0.08 0.29 2.26
CA LEU A 56 0.91 -0.71 1.56
C LEU A 56 0.04 -1.42 0.52
N THR A 57 0.50 -1.49 -0.73
CA THR A 57 -0.30 -2.16 -1.77
C THR A 57 0.53 -2.66 -2.95
N SER A 58 0.03 -3.69 -3.62
CA SER A 58 0.51 -4.13 -4.94
C SER A 58 -0.27 -3.55 -6.12
N ARG A 59 -1.21 -2.63 -5.88
CA ARG A 59 -2.26 -2.26 -6.84
C ARG A 59 -2.16 -0.81 -7.28
N LEU A 60 -1.96 -0.64 -8.60
CA LEU A 60 -1.88 0.67 -9.23
C LEU A 60 -3.04 1.59 -8.88
N HIS A 61 -4.30 1.14 -9.01
CA HIS A 61 -5.46 1.99 -8.73
C HIS A 61 -5.52 2.47 -7.28
N VAL A 62 -5.00 1.68 -6.33
CA VAL A 62 -4.91 2.08 -4.93
C VAL A 62 -3.83 3.15 -4.76
N ALA A 63 -2.66 2.96 -5.38
CA ALA A 63 -1.58 3.96 -5.38
C ALA A 63 -2.00 5.28 -6.02
N VAL A 64 -2.74 5.23 -7.13
CA VAL A 64 -3.33 6.41 -7.78
C VAL A 64 -4.31 7.10 -6.84
N CYS A 65 -5.18 6.36 -6.18
CA CYS A 65 -6.13 6.94 -5.23
C CYS A 65 -5.42 7.61 -4.05
N ALA A 66 -4.38 6.97 -3.51
CA ALA A 66 -3.57 7.52 -2.41
C ALA A 66 -2.89 8.83 -2.81
N HIS A 67 -2.34 8.90 -4.03
CA HIS A 67 -1.73 10.12 -4.57
C HIS A 67 -2.71 11.30 -4.58
N TYR A 68 -3.91 11.11 -5.14
CA TYR A 68 -4.91 12.19 -5.20
C TYR A 68 -5.48 12.59 -3.83
N LEU A 69 -5.37 11.71 -2.84
CA LEU A 69 -5.77 11.98 -1.46
C LEU A 69 -4.62 12.49 -0.58
N ASN A 70 -3.41 12.65 -1.13
CA ASN A 70 -2.20 13.02 -0.39
C ASN A 70 -1.90 12.07 0.78
N ILE A 71 -2.08 10.77 0.56
CA ILE A 71 -1.77 9.73 1.55
C ILE A 71 -0.47 9.05 1.15
N LYS A 72 0.41 8.83 2.14
CA LYS A 72 1.65 8.09 1.93
C LYS A 72 1.35 6.66 1.48
N CYS A 73 2.02 6.22 0.43
CA CYS A 73 1.80 4.92 -0.17
C CYS A 73 3.13 4.23 -0.49
N LEU A 74 3.31 3.03 0.05
CA LEU A 74 4.38 2.12 -0.32
C LEU A 74 3.82 1.05 -1.25
N THR A 75 4.32 1.07 -2.48
CA THR A 75 3.90 0.13 -3.51
C THR A 75 4.92 -0.99 -3.69
N TYR A 76 4.45 -2.20 -3.93
CA TYR A 76 5.27 -3.37 -4.25
C TYR A 76 4.65 -4.13 -5.43
N ASN A 77 5.29 -5.20 -5.89
CA ASN A 77 4.87 -5.98 -7.06
C ASN A 77 5.00 -5.22 -8.40
N TYR A 78 6.10 -5.47 -9.07
CA TYR A 78 6.62 -4.63 -10.15
C TYR A 78 6.02 -4.95 -11.51
N SER A 79 4.73 -4.64 -11.67
CA SER A 79 4.22 -4.35 -13.01
C SER A 79 4.93 -3.08 -13.54
N PRO A 80 5.33 -3.03 -14.83
CA PRO A 80 5.87 -1.82 -15.46
C PRO A 80 4.97 -0.58 -15.29
N LYS A 81 3.65 -0.80 -15.09
CA LYS A 81 2.67 0.28 -14.93
C LYS A 81 2.80 1.03 -13.60
N ILE A 82 3.14 0.34 -12.51
CA ILE A 82 3.32 0.99 -11.20
C ILE A 82 4.61 1.80 -11.20
N GLN A 83 5.69 1.24 -11.75
CA GLN A 83 6.95 1.96 -11.93
C GLN A 83 6.74 3.25 -12.72
N TYR A 84 6.12 3.14 -13.90
CA TYR A 84 5.80 4.30 -14.71
C TYR A 84 4.98 5.35 -13.96
N PHE A 85 3.95 4.93 -13.21
CA PHE A 85 3.15 5.86 -12.42
C PHE A 85 3.97 6.59 -11.36
N VAL A 86 4.84 5.88 -10.63
CA VAL A 86 5.70 6.47 -9.60
C VAL A 86 6.68 7.47 -10.22
N ASP A 87 7.29 7.11 -11.34
CA ASP A 87 8.25 7.98 -12.06
C ASP A 87 7.58 9.29 -12.55
N GLU A 88 6.33 9.21 -13.02
CA GLU A 88 5.60 10.35 -13.57
C GLU A 88 4.91 11.22 -12.52
N CYS A 89 4.48 10.63 -11.40
CA CYS A 89 3.69 11.36 -10.40
C CYS A 89 4.51 12.41 -9.63
N GLY A 90 5.84 12.36 -9.71
CA GLY A 90 6.77 13.40 -9.24
C GLY A 90 6.68 13.74 -7.74
N ASN A 91 5.91 12.97 -6.97
CA ASN A 91 5.54 13.26 -5.58
C ASN A 91 6.29 12.31 -4.63
N SER A 92 6.81 12.83 -3.52
CA SER A 92 7.61 12.07 -2.54
C SER A 92 6.81 11.04 -1.73
N ASP A 93 5.49 11.15 -1.72
CA ASP A 93 4.65 10.34 -0.84
C ASP A 93 4.24 8.99 -1.45
N ILE A 94 4.50 8.76 -2.74
CA ILE A 94 4.33 7.45 -3.38
C ILE A 94 5.69 6.82 -3.63
N VAL A 95 6.03 5.80 -2.85
CA VAL A 95 7.34 5.15 -2.89
C VAL A 95 7.19 3.72 -3.40
N LEU A 96 8.17 3.28 -4.17
CA LEU A 96 8.21 1.96 -4.78
C LEU A 96 9.28 1.10 -4.10
N LEU A 97 8.85 0.03 -3.41
CA LEU A 97 9.71 -0.84 -2.58
C LEU A 97 10.54 -1.82 -3.41
N GLU A 98 11.76 -1.44 -3.82
CA GLU A 98 12.55 -2.25 -4.76
C GLU A 98 12.73 -3.69 -4.28
N LYS A 99 12.80 -4.62 -5.23
CA LYS A 99 13.04 -6.06 -4.99
C LYS A 99 14.30 -6.32 -4.15
N ASN A 100 15.19 -5.33 -4.06
CA ASN A 100 16.40 -5.30 -3.25
C ASN A 100 16.40 -4.15 -2.23
N LEU A 101 15.25 -3.77 -1.63
CA LEU A 101 15.11 -2.79 -0.53
C LEU A 101 16.08 -1.58 -0.60
N LYS A 102 16.33 -1.06 -1.80
CA LYS A 102 16.97 0.24 -1.96
C LYS A 102 15.82 1.21 -2.11
N VAL A 103 15.55 1.92 -1.02
CA VAL A 103 14.65 3.09 -1.06
C VAL A 103 15.40 4.13 -1.90
N ARG A 104 14.85 4.44 -3.09
CA ARG A 104 15.30 5.55 -3.91
C ARG A 104 14.51 6.79 -3.55
#